data_AF-A0A444Y7K0-F1
#
_entry.id   AF-A0A444Y7K0-F1
#
_cell.length_a   1.000
_cell.length_b   1.000
_cell.length_c   1.000
_cell.angle_alpha   90.00
_cell.angle_beta   90.00
_cell.angle_gamma   90.00
#
_symmetry.space_group_name_H-M   'P 1'
#
loop_
_entity.id
_entity.type
_entity.pdbx_description
1 polymer ?
#
loop_
_entity_poly.entity_id
_entity_poly.type
_entity_poly.pdbx_seq_one_letter_code
_entity_poly.pdbx_strand_id
1 'polypeptide(L)' 'MAGIVDLIADINATKLSWSLVVGVVRLYEFLSHLEMVLQDVKGDRIHATISKPALEAFKH' A
#
# COMPACT_ATOMS: atom_id res chain seq x y z
N MET A 1 13.04 16.63 8.48
CA MET A 1 12.82 15.66 9.58
C MET A 1 12.74 14.29 8.95
N ALA A 2 13.62 13.36 9.34
CA ALA A 2 13.51 11.98 8.91
C ALA A 2 12.22 11.41 9.52
N GLY A 3 11.14 11.37 8.75
CA GLY A 3 9.92 10.68 9.16
C GLY A 3 10.26 9.21 9.42
N ILE A 4 9.76 8.66 10.51
CA ILE A 4 9.90 7.24 10.80
C ILE A 4 9.14 6.51 9.67
N VAL A 5 9.88 5.77 8.84
CA VAL A 5 9.31 4.90 7.81
C VAL A 5 9.04 3.55 8.48
N ASP A 6 7.77 3.16 8.53
CA ASP A 6 7.33 1.86 9.03
C ASP A 6 7.69 0.76 8.00
N LEU A 7 7.83 -0.48 8.46
CA LEU A 7 7.95 -1.67 7.60
C LEU A 7 6.60 -2.40 7.49
N ILE A 8 6.48 -3.28 6.48
CA ILE A 8 5.26 -4.09 6.33
C ILE A 8 5.05 -4.98 7.56
N ALA A 9 6.14 -5.50 8.14
CA ALA A 9 6.10 -6.30 9.35
C ALA A 9 5.54 -5.57 10.59
N ASP A 10 5.53 -4.24 10.59
CA ASP A 10 5.04 -3.42 11.70
C ASP A 10 3.52 -3.12 11.62
N ILE A 11 2.87 -3.53 10.51
CA ILE A 11 1.44 -3.32 10.30
C ILE A 11 0.65 -4.18 11.28
N ASN A 12 -0.29 -3.55 11.99
CA ASN A 12 -1.10 -4.21 13.02
C ASN A 12 -2.47 -3.54 13.16
N ALA A 13 -3.51 -4.25 13.59
CA ALA A 13 -4.85 -3.64 13.63
C ALA A 13 -5.03 -2.54 14.70
N THR A 14 -4.06 -2.32 15.60
CA THR A 14 -4.21 -1.43 16.76
C THR A 14 -3.72 -0.01 16.53
N LYS A 15 -2.82 0.20 15.55
CA LYS A 15 -2.34 1.54 15.15
C LYS A 15 -3.27 2.09 14.06
N LEU A 16 -3.50 3.39 14.06
CA LEU A 16 -4.45 4.04 13.14
C LEU A 16 -3.82 4.47 11.81
N SER A 17 -2.49 4.57 11.73
CA SER A 17 -1.80 5.01 10.52
C SER A 17 -0.37 4.47 10.44
N TRP A 18 0.12 4.27 9.21
CA TRP A 18 1.51 3.93 8.90
C TRP A 18 2.02 4.76 7.75
N SER A 19 3.33 4.97 7.70
CA SER A 19 4.04 5.56 6.58
C SER A 19 5.02 4.54 6.02
N LEU A 20 4.66 3.93 4.89
CA LEU A 20 5.44 2.85 4.27
C LEU A 20 6.12 3.36 2.99
N VAL A 21 7.34 2.89 2.74
CA VAL A 21 8.01 3.04 1.44
C VAL A 21 8.06 1.67 0.77
N VAL A 22 7.30 1.51 -0.30
CA VAL A 22 7.09 0.22 -0.98
C VAL A 22 7.15 0.37 -2.50
N GLY A 23 7.58 -0.68 -3.17
CA GLY A 23 7.49 -0.82 -4.63
C GLY A 23 6.27 -1.67 -5.02
N VAL A 24 5.69 -1.40 -6.19
CA VAL A 24 4.65 -2.23 -6.79
C VAL A 24 5.29 -3.40 -7.52
N VAL A 25 5.01 -4.62 -7.08
CA VAL A 25 5.54 -5.86 -7.70
C VAL A 25 4.54 -6.44 -8.71
N ARG A 26 3.25 -6.36 -8.40
CA ARG A 26 2.15 -6.78 -9.28
C ARG A 26 1.02 -5.78 -9.21
N LEU A 27 0.37 -5.55 -10.35
CA LEU A 27 -0.76 -4.65 -10.50
C LEU A 27 -1.83 -5.35 -11.33
N TYR A 28 -3.06 -5.38 -10.82
CA TYR A 28 -4.24 -5.93 -11.47
C TYR A 28 -5.35 -4.90 -11.49
N GLU A 29 -5.83 -4.56 -12.68
CA GLU A 29 -6.92 -3.61 -12.85
C GLU A 29 -8.23 -4.35 -13.11
N PHE A 30 -9.22 -4.11 -12.26
CA PHE A 30 -10.58 -4.58 -12.42
C PHE A 30 -11.54 -3.41 -12.63
N LEU A 31 -12.73 -3.69 -13.15
CA LEU A 31 -13.72 -2.65 -13.47
C LEU A 31 -14.12 -1.78 -12.25
N SER A 32 -14.06 -2.35 -11.04
CA SER A 32 -14.52 -1.73 -9.78
C SER A 32 -13.41 -1.44 -8.76
N HIS A 33 -12.20 -1.97 -8.96
CA HIS A 33 -11.11 -1.85 -8.00
C HIS A 33 -9.77 -2.20 -8.68
N LEU A 34 -8.68 -1.86 -7.98
CA LEU A 34 -7.32 -2.12 -8.40
C LEU A 34 -6.64 -2.91 -7.28
N GLU A 35 -6.08 -4.07 -7.61
CA GLU A 35 -5.36 -4.91 -6.67
C GLU A 35 -3.86 -4.81 -6.94
N MET A 36 -3.08 -4.77 -5.86
CA MET A 36 -1.64 -4.65 -5.90
C MET A 36 -0.98 -5.60 -4.93
N VAL A 37 0.21 -6.07 -5.32
CA VAL A 37 1.18 -6.64 -4.40
C VAL A 37 2.29 -5.64 -4.22
N LEU A 38 2.45 -5.15 -3.00
CA LEU A 38 3.46 -4.17 -2.61
C LEU A 38 4.58 -4.89 -1.86
N GLN A 39 5.82 -4.47 -2.09
CA GLN A 39 7.00 -5.02 -1.42
C GLN A 39 7.83 -3.92 -0.79
N ASP A 40 8.27 -4.12 0.46
CA ASP A 40 9.15 -3.20 1.15
C ASP A 40 10.64 -3.50 0.90
N VAL A 41 11.51 -2.71 1.54
CA VAL A 41 12.98 -2.84 1.44
C VAL A 41 13.54 -4.13 2.04
N LYS A 42 12.79 -4.82 2.90
CA LYS A 42 13.18 -6.11 3.49
C LYS A 42 12.74 -7.29 2.64
N GLY A 43 11.88 -7.05 1.65
CA GLY A 43 11.34 -8.07 0.77
C GLY A 43 10.01 -8.63 1.25
N ASP A 44 9.47 -8.12 2.35
CA ASP A 44 8.15 -8.47 2.83
C ASP A 44 7.09 -7.95 1.86
N ARG A 45 5.99 -8.68 1.74
CA ARG A 45 4.93 -8.39 0.77
C ARG A 45 3.58 -8.25 1.44
N ILE A 46 2.81 -7.27 0.97
CA ILE A 46 1.42 -7.08 1.38
C ILE A 46 0.51 -6.96 0.15
N HIS A 47 -0.68 -7.55 0.25
CA HIS A 47 -1.73 -7.39 -0.74
C HIS A 47 -2.58 -6.17 -0.37
N ALA A 48 -2.78 -5.28 -1.33
CA ALA A 48 -3.57 -4.07 -1.16
C ALA A 48 -4.62 -3.98 -2.26
N THR A 49 -5.84 -3.56 -1.89
CA THR A 49 -6.93 -3.33 -2.82
C THR A 49 -7.41 -1.90 -2.67
N ILE A 50 -7.42 -1.15 -3.77
CA ILE A 50 -7.92 0.22 -3.84
C ILE A 50 -9.26 0.19 -4.58
N SER A 51 -10.32 0.69 -3.94
CA SER A 51 -11.62 0.83 -4.59
C SER A 51 -11.62 1.96 -5.61
N LYS A 52 -12.44 1.87 -6.66
CA LYS A 52 -12.51 2.88 -7.72
C LYS A 52 -12.72 4.32 -7.21
N PRO A 53 -13.59 4.61 -6.20
CA PRO A 53 -13.72 5.96 -5.67
C PRO A 53 -12.41 6.50 -5.09
N ALA A 54 -11.63 5.66 -4.41
CA ALA A 54 -10.33 6.04 -3.87
C ALA A 54 -9.30 6.25 -5.00
N LEU A 55 -9.35 5.45 -6.07
CA LEU A 55 -8.47 5.61 -7.23
C LEU A 55 -8.69 6.96 -7.95
N GLU A 56 -9.94 7.40 -8.11
CA GLU A 56 -10.22 8.73 -8.70
C GLU A 56 -9.63 9.87 -7.86
N ALA A 57 -9.51 9.71 -6.53
CA ALA A 57 -8.88 10.69 -5.67
C ALA A 57 -7.36 10.82 -5.88
N PHE A 58 -6.70 9.82 -6.47
CA PHE A 58 -5.27 9.83 -6.76
C PHE A 58 -4.92 10.36 -8.16
N LYS A 59 -5.91 10.63 -9.02
CA LYS A 59 -5.69 11.12 -10.40
C LYS A 59 -5.51 12.64 -10.51
N HIS A 60 -5.59 13.38 -9.40
CA HIS A 60 -5.50 14.85 -9.34
C HIS A 60 -4.19 15.35 -8.73
#